data_AF-A0A371QTI6-F1
#
_entry.id   AF-A0A371QTI6-F1
#
_cell.length_a   1.000
_cell.length_b   1.000
_cell.length_c   1.000
_cell.angle_alpha   90.00
_cell.angle_beta   90.00
_cell.angle_gamma   90.00
#
_symmetry.space_group_name_H-M   'P 1'
#
loop_
_entity.id
_entity.type
_entity.pdbx_description
1 polymer ?
#
loop_
_entity_poly.entity_id
_entity_poly.type
_entity_poly.pdbx_seq_one_letter_code
_entity_poly.pdbx_strand_id
1 'polypeptide(L)'
;MKIYSAISLLLILILTSCATSRDHPVKTYYPFEYEGVIYEILGHHGDDAPANFLIYRVDDRTIFRAVDRNLDSTIDFVLTGDIDLIKANEIYREGIRQAQAADKFQESDRVREFMTLYEEYRLVIQTILVDRNRYLNRFTVFDMQWRPLAQFIDENGDGELNRMEMGEIDLEEANQLYQIAVERAADENRFESDHQDRFILTLDQPIEEINRNRDISMSR
;
A
#
# COMPACT_ATOMS: atom_id res chain seq x y z
N MET A 1 -24.87 -61.27 3.88
CA MET A 1 -23.98 -60.45 4.74
C MET A 1 -22.90 -59.66 3.98
N LYS A 2 -23.04 -59.38 2.67
CA LYS A 2 -22.03 -58.64 1.87
C LYS A 2 -22.45 -57.20 1.48
N ILE A 3 -23.74 -56.88 1.55
CA ILE A 3 -24.29 -55.57 1.12
C ILE A 3 -24.00 -54.46 2.15
N TYR A 4 -24.07 -54.77 3.45
CA TYR A 4 -23.81 -53.79 4.53
C TYR A 4 -22.37 -53.27 4.54
N SER A 5 -21.41 -54.07 4.07
CA SER A 5 -20.00 -53.67 3.99
C SER A 5 -19.74 -52.67 2.86
N ALA A 6 -20.44 -52.80 1.72
CA ALA A 6 -20.34 -51.86 0.61
C ALA A 6 -20.97 -50.49 0.94
N ILE A 7 -22.11 -50.48 1.64
CA ILE A 7 -22.79 -49.25 2.06
C ILE A 7 -21.95 -48.48 3.09
N SER A 8 -21.30 -49.19 4.02
CA SER A 8 -20.42 -48.55 5.01
C SER A 8 -19.18 -47.91 4.36
N LEU A 9 -18.59 -48.56 3.35
CA LEU A 9 -17.44 -48.01 2.63
C LEU A 9 -17.80 -46.76 1.83
N LEU A 10 -18.99 -46.73 1.22
CA LEU A 10 -19.49 -45.57 0.47
C LEU A 10 -19.74 -44.36 1.38
N LEU A 11 -20.28 -44.57 2.58
CA LEU A 11 -20.51 -43.52 3.57
C LEU A 11 -19.20 -42.88 4.07
N ILE A 12 -18.15 -43.69 4.25
CA ILE A 12 -16.82 -43.18 4.65
C ILE A 12 -16.17 -42.34 3.55
N LEU A 13 -16.37 -42.70 2.27
CA LEU A 13 -15.86 -41.91 1.14
C LEU A 13 -16.56 -40.55 0.99
N ILE A 14 -17.85 -40.46 1.30
CA ILE A 14 -18.58 -39.18 1.23
C ILE A 14 -18.15 -38.25 2.38
N LEU A 15 -17.81 -38.80 3.55
CA LEU A 15 -17.39 -38.03 4.73
C LEU A 15 -15.93 -37.56 4.67
N THR A 16 -15.10 -38.13 3.79
CA THR A 16 -13.69 -37.72 3.62
C THR A 16 -13.49 -36.63 2.55
N SER A 17 -14.56 -36.21 1.85
CA SER A 17 -14.54 -35.07 0.91
C SER A 17 -14.64 -33.71 1.62
N CYS A 18 -14.00 -33.56 2.79
CA CYS A 18 -13.82 -32.25 3.41
C CYS A 18 -12.78 -31.46 2.62
N ALA A 19 -13.29 -30.63 1.73
CA ALA A 19 -12.76 -29.36 1.24
C ALA A 19 -11.31 -29.04 1.67
N THR A 20 -10.35 -29.39 0.81
CA THR A 20 -9.08 -28.66 0.77
C THR A 20 -9.33 -27.35 0.01
N SER A 21 -9.96 -26.39 0.66
CA SER A 21 -9.95 -25.02 0.16
C SER A 21 -8.56 -24.47 0.44
N ARG A 22 -7.63 -24.65 -0.49
CA ARG A 22 -6.42 -23.83 -0.47
C ARG A 22 -6.87 -22.41 -0.73
N ASP A 23 -6.62 -21.51 0.22
CA ASP A 23 -6.76 -20.07 -0.01
C ASP A 23 -5.85 -19.71 -1.20
N HIS A 24 -6.46 -19.55 -2.36
CA HIS A 24 -5.78 -19.03 -3.52
C HIS A 24 -5.77 -17.51 -3.38
N PRO A 25 -4.63 -16.84 -3.60
CA PRO A 25 -4.55 -15.39 -3.51
C PRO A 25 -5.60 -14.78 -4.44
N VAL A 26 -6.51 -13.98 -3.87
CA VAL A 26 -7.58 -13.32 -4.60
C VAL A 26 -6.95 -12.25 -5.49
N LYS A 27 -6.84 -12.55 -6.78
CA LYS A 27 -6.46 -11.56 -7.78
C LYS A 27 -7.71 -10.79 -8.18
N THR A 28 -7.70 -9.47 -7.97
CA THR A 28 -8.73 -8.59 -8.52
C THR A 28 -8.28 -8.12 -9.89
N TYR A 29 -9.20 -8.03 -10.84
CA TYR A 29 -8.91 -7.67 -12.23
C TYR A 29 -9.96 -6.68 -12.71
N TYR A 30 -9.51 -5.52 -13.21
CA TYR A 30 -10.38 -4.47 -13.71
C TYR A 30 -9.83 -3.86 -15.01
N PRO A 31 -10.41 -4.20 -16.18
CA PRO A 31 -10.05 -3.57 -17.44
C PRO A 31 -10.79 -2.24 -17.59
N PHE A 32 -10.12 -1.25 -18.20
CA PHE A 32 -10.68 0.07 -18.47
C PHE A 32 -10.08 0.69 -19.72
N GLU A 33 -10.80 1.63 -20.33
CA GLU A 33 -10.34 2.34 -21.52
C GLU A 33 -9.84 3.75 -21.15
N TYR A 34 -8.69 4.13 -21.72
CA TYR A 34 -8.13 5.46 -21.63
C TYR A 34 -7.50 5.85 -22.97
N GLU A 35 -7.92 6.99 -23.54
CA GLU A 35 -7.43 7.48 -24.84
C GLU A 35 -7.49 6.44 -25.98
N GLY A 36 -8.51 5.58 -25.98
CA GLY A 36 -8.70 4.52 -26.99
C GLY A 36 -7.83 3.27 -26.78
N VAL A 37 -7.09 3.19 -25.67
CA VAL A 37 -6.26 2.03 -25.30
C VAL A 37 -6.87 1.35 -24.07
N ILE A 38 -6.90 0.01 -24.10
CA ILE A 38 -7.38 -0.80 -22.96
C ILE A 38 -6.22 -1.09 -22.01
N TYR A 39 -6.35 -0.61 -20.79
CA TYR A 39 -5.47 -0.89 -19.66
C TYR A 39 -6.16 -1.79 -18.65
N GLU A 40 -5.39 -2.34 -17.72
CA GLU A 40 -5.86 -3.23 -16.67
C GLU A 40 -5.29 -2.80 -15.31
N ILE A 41 -6.14 -2.77 -14.28
CA ILE A 41 -5.70 -2.78 -12.88
C ILE A 41 -5.80 -4.22 -12.37
N LEU A 42 -4.66 -4.77 -11.95
CA LEU A 42 -4.56 -6.11 -11.38
C LEU A 42 -4.11 -5.99 -9.91
N GLY A 43 -5.01 -6.27 -8.97
CA GLY A 43 -4.68 -6.33 -7.55
C GLY A 43 -4.17 -7.70 -7.17
N HIS A 44 -3.06 -7.73 -6.43
CA HIS A 44 -2.50 -8.92 -5.81
C HIS A 44 -2.66 -8.78 -4.29
N HIS A 45 -3.53 -9.60 -3.69
CA HIS A 45 -3.82 -9.55 -2.25
C HIS A 45 -3.24 -10.79 -1.54
N GLY A 46 -1.93 -11.02 -1.70
CA GLY A 46 -1.23 -12.07 -0.96
C GLY A 46 -0.72 -11.57 0.39
N ASP A 47 -0.55 -12.48 1.35
CA ASP A 47 -0.09 -12.16 2.71
C ASP A 47 1.31 -11.50 2.74
N ASP A 48 2.18 -11.81 1.76
CA ASP A 48 3.58 -11.39 1.80
C ASP A 48 3.85 -9.99 1.21
N ALA A 49 3.01 -9.50 0.29
CA ALA A 49 3.20 -8.21 -0.38
C ALA A 49 1.98 -7.83 -1.23
N PRO A 50 0.96 -7.18 -0.66
CA PRO A 50 -0.14 -6.68 -1.47
C PRO A 50 0.33 -5.57 -2.42
N ALA A 51 -0.20 -5.55 -3.64
CA ALA A 51 0.12 -4.51 -4.62
C ALA A 51 -0.94 -4.45 -5.72
N ASN A 52 -1.14 -3.27 -6.28
CA ASN A 52 -1.90 -3.05 -7.49
C ASN A 52 -0.95 -2.83 -8.67
N PHE A 53 -1.27 -3.43 -9.82
CA PHE A 53 -0.50 -3.25 -11.04
C PHE A 53 -1.34 -2.59 -12.11
N LEU A 54 -0.81 -1.52 -12.71
CA LEU A 54 -1.30 -1.01 -13.98
C LEU A 54 -0.61 -1.76 -15.12
N ILE A 55 -1.38 -2.37 -16.01
CA ILE A 55 -0.87 -3.24 -17.09
C ILE A 55 -1.49 -2.83 -18.43
N TYR A 56 -0.68 -2.84 -19.47
CA TYR A 56 -1.13 -2.80 -20.86
C TYR A 56 -0.60 -4.04 -21.62
N ARG A 57 -1.49 -4.71 -22.35
CA ARG A 57 -1.17 -5.90 -23.14
C ARG A 57 -1.58 -5.77 -24.61
N VAL A 58 -0.82 -6.44 -25.47
CA VAL A 58 -1.15 -6.69 -26.88
C VAL A 58 -0.91 -8.16 -27.16
N ASP A 59 -1.94 -8.89 -27.60
CA ASP A 59 -1.85 -10.31 -28.00
C ASP A 59 -1.08 -11.19 -26.99
N ASP A 60 -1.43 -11.08 -25.71
CA ASP A 60 -0.81 -11.76 -24.54
C ASP A 60 0.57 -11.26 -24.10
N ARG A 61 1.15 -10.25 -24.74
CA ARG A 61 2.42 -9.65 -24.31
C ARG A 61 2.17 -8.43 -23.45
N THR A 62 2.77 -8.40 -22.26
CA THR A 62 2.83 -7.19 -21.44
C THR A 62 3.78 -6.17 -22.09
N ILE A 63 3.22 -5.09 -22.60
CA ILE A 63 3.94 -3.99 -23.24
C ILE A 63 4.35 -2.94 -22.19
N PHE A 64 3.47 -2.70 -21.23
CA PHE A 64 3.72 -1.79 -20.13
C PHE A 64 3.22 -2.36 -18.81
N ARG A 65 3.97 -2.11 -17.74
CA ARG A 65 3.61 -2.48 -16.37
C ARG A 65 4.16 -1.45 -15.40
N ALA A 66 3.32 -1.00 -14.48
CA ALA A 66 3.69 -0.20 -13.33
C ALA A 66 3.02 -0.75 -12.07
N VAL A 67 3.48 -0.30 -10.89
CA VAL A 67 3.01 -0.85 -9.61
C VAL A 67 2.76 0.25 -8.58
N ASP A 68 1.68 0.06 -7.84
CA ASP A 68 1.29 0.71 -6.60
C ASP A 68 1.42 -0.34 -5.50
N ARG A 69 2.49 -0.30 -4.72
CA ARG A 69 2.77 -1.26 -3.65
C ARG A 69 2.14 -0.87 -2.32
N ASN A 70 1.89 0.42 -2.14
CA ASN A 70 1.38 0.94 -0.87
C ASN A 70 -0.15 0.97 -0.84
N LEU A 71 -0.78 0.65 -1.97
CA LEU A 71 -2.23 0.64 -2.16
C LEU A 71 -2.86 2.02 -1.91
N ASP A 72 -2.10 3.09 -2.16
CA ASP A 72 -2.46 4.49 -1.91
C ASP A 72 -3.02 5.18 -3.17
N SER A 73 -3.39 4.39 -4.18
CA SER A 73 -3.90 4.87 -5.46
C SER A 73 -2.88 5.65 -6.28
N THR A 74 -1.58 5.58 -5.94
CA THR A 74 -0.47 6.21 -6.67
C THR A 74 0.53 5.14 -7.13
N ILE A 75 0.93 5.21 -8.39
CA ILE A 75 2.00 4.36 -8.92
C ILE A 75 3.33 4.81 -8.32
N ASP A 76 4.01 3.88 -7.65
CA ASP A 76 5.34 4.10 -7.07
C ASP A 76 6.43 4.12 -8.15
N PHE A 77 6.36 3.17 -9.10
CA PHE A 77 7.36 3.06 -10.17
C PHE A 77 6.87 2.25 -11.38
N VAL A 78 7.50 2.51 -12.53
CA VAL A 78 7.31 1.79 -13.79
C VAL A 78 8.28 0.60 -13.85
N LEU A 79 7.73 -0.60 -14.05
CA LEU A 79 8.50 -1.85 -14.13
C LEU A 79 8.97 -2.15 -15.56
N THR A 80 8.16 -1.82 -16.57
CA THR A 80 8.42 -2.14 -17.98
C THR A 80 7.63 -1.20 -18.89
N GLY A 81 8.20 -0.82 -20.03
CA GLY A 81 7.57 0.02 -21.06
C GLY A 81 8.04 1.48 -21.01
N ASP A 82 7.61 2.27 -22.00
CA ASP A 82 8.12 3.64 -22.23
C ASP A 82 7.18 4.74 -21.70
N ILE A 83 6.10 4.39 -21.02
CA ILE A 83 5.21 5.35 -20.37
C ILE A 83 5.90 5.82 -19.08
N ASP A 84 6.13 7.13 -18.94
CA ASP A 84 6.73 7.70 -17.75
C ASP A 84 5.80 7.64 -16.52
N LEU A 85 6.37 7.88 -15.34
CA LEU A 85 5.64 7.80 -14.06
C LEU A 85 4.47 8.79 -13.95
N ILE A 86 4.59 9.97 -14.58
CA ILE A 86 3.55 11.00 -14.53
C ILE A 86 2.34 10.52 -15.32
N LYS A 87 2.56 10.12 -16.58
CA LYS A 87 1.49 9.59 -17.45
C LYS A 87 0.93 8.27 -16.91
N ALA A 88 1.76 7.42 -16.30
CA ALA A 88 1.29 6.21 -15.63
C ALA A 88 0.30 6.52 -14.50
N ASN A 89 0.59 7.53 -13.67
CA ASN A 89 -0.32 7.99 -12.62
C ASN A 89 -1.60 8.63 -13.17
N GLU A 90 -1.53 9.35 -14.30
CA GLU A 90 -2.74 9.84 -14.98
C GLU A 90 -3.66 8.70 -15.42
N ILE A 91 -3.11 7.69 -16.11
CA ILE A 91 -3.85 6.52 -16.58
C ILE A 91 -4.43 5.76 -15.38
N TYR A 92 -3.62 5.53 -14.34
CA TYR A 92 -4.01 4.76 -13.16
C TYR A 92 -5.17 5.42 -12.40
N ARG A 93 -5.10 6.72 -12.14
CA ARG A 93 -6.17 7.48 -11.46
C ARG A 93 -7.48 7.43 -12.24
N GLU A 94 -7.43 7.50 -13.56
CA GLU A 94 -8.64 7.39 -14.38
C GLU A 94 -9.24 5.97 -14.30
N GLY A 95 -8.39 4.93 -14.28
CA GLY A 95 -8.83 3.56 -14.04
C GLY A 95 -9.49 3.36 -12.66
N ILE A 96 -8.88 3.90 -11.61
CA ILE A 96 -9.45 3.87 -10.24
C ILE A 96 -10.80 4.60 -10.21
N ARG A 97 -10.88 5.80 -10.79
CA ARG A 97 -12.13 6.58 -10.86
C ARG A 97 -13.24 5.79 -11.55
N GLN A 98 -12.95 5.11 -12.67
CA GLN A 98 -13.92 4.25 -13.35
C GLN A 98 -14.31 3.02 -12.51
N ALA A 99 -13.35 2.42 -11.81
CA ALA A 99 -13.59 1.27 -10.95
C ALA A 99 -14.45 1.63 -9.73
N GLN A 100 -14.20 2.78 -9.10
CA GLN A 100 -15.00 3.35 -8.02
C GLN A 100 -16.44 3.64 -8.50
N ALA A 101 -16.60 4.28 -9.66
CA ALA A 101 -17.91 4.56 -10.23
C ALA A 101 -18.72 3.30 -10.57
N ALA A 102 -18.05 2.14 -10.67
CA ALA A 102 -18.67 0.84 -10.91
C ALA A 102 -18.82 -0.01 -9.63
N ASP A 103 -18.53 0.54 -8.44
CA ASP A 103 -18.47 -0.17 -7.16
C ASP A 103 -17.55 -1.42 -7.19
N LYS A 104 -16.47 -1.37 -7.99
CA LYS A 104 -15.49 -2.45 -8.14
C LYS A 104 -14.12 -2.15 -7.52
N PHE A 105 -13.97 -0.98 -6.91
CA PHE A 105 -12.77 -0.58 -6.19
C PHE A 105 -13.12 -0.30 -4.75
N GLN A 106 -12.37 -0.90 -3.84
CA GLN A 106 -12.39 -0.58 -2.43
C GLN A 106 -10.98 -0.13 -2.06
N GLU A 107 -10.88 1.10 -1.59
CA GLU A 107 -9.62 1.65 -1.11
C GLU A 107 -9.17 0.82 0.11
N SER A 108 -7.89 0.46 0.16
CA SER A 108 -7.37 -0.28 1.30
C SER A 108 -7.05 0.71 2.41
N ASP A 109 -7.64 0.55 3.59
CA ASP A 109 -7.30 1.33 4.78
C ASP A 109 -5.85 1.07 5.27
N ARG A 110 -5.06 0.25 4.56
CA ARG A 110 -3.77 -0.27 4.99
C ARG A 110 -2.60 0.57 4.50
N VAL A 111 -2.65 1.89 4.70
CA VAL A 111 -1.47 2.72 4.47
C VAL A 111 -0.66 2.75 5.77
N ARG A 112 0.62 2.37 5.71
CA ARG A 112 1.58 2.60 6.79
C ARG A 112 2.06 4.05 6.70
N GLU A 113 1.16 4.97 7.02
CA GLU A 113 1.40 6.40 6.94
C GLU A 113 1.21 7.04 8.31
N PHE A 114 2.07 8.01 8.63
CA PHE A 114 1.91 8.87 9.78
C PHE A 114 2.06 10.32 9.32
N MET A 115 1.13 11.17 9.74
CA MET A 115 1.17 12.60 9.47
C MET A 115 1.18 13.38 10.77
N THR A 116 2.03 14.40 10.85
CA THR A 116 1.99 15.39 11.92
C THR A 116 2.20 16.81 11.39
N LEU A 117 1.85 17.81 12.20
CA LEU A 117 1.97 19.23 11.86
C LEU A 117 3.09 19.89 12.66
N TYR A 118 4.09 20.46 12.01
CA TYR A 118 5.14 21.22 12.68
C TYR A 118 5.29 22.58 12.02
N GLU A 119 5.07 23.64 12.79
CA GLU A 119 5.07 25.01 12.29
C GLU A 119 4.12 25.19 11.09
N GLU A 120 4.67 25.49 9.92
CA GLU A 120 3.97 25.69 8.64
C GLU A 120 4.02 24.48 7.71
N TYR A 121 4.52 23.35 8.22
CA TYR A 121 4.70 22.11 7.47
C TYR A 121 3.73 21.01 7.91
N ARG A 122 3.33 20.21 6.92
CA ARG A 122 2.79 18.87 7.15
C ARG A 122 3.90 17.88 6.87
N LEU A 123 4.20 17.07 7.86
CA LEU A 123 5.27 16.09 7.83
C LEU A 123 4.64 14.72 7.69
N VAL A 124 4.94 14.00 6.61
CA VAL A 124 4.37 12.69 6.32
C VAL A 124 5.50 11.66 6.23
N ILE A 125 5.39 10.61 7.03
CA ILE A 125 6.23 9.41 6.95
C ILE A 125 5.37 8.30 6.35
N GLN A 126 5.90 7.60 5.34
CA GLN A 126 5.26 6.44 4.74
C GLN A 126 6.26 5.28 4.72
N THR A 127 5.89 4.13 5.32
CA THR A 127 6.74 2.94 5.27
C THR A 127 6.40 2.08 4.05
N ILE A 128 7.37 1.90 3.16
CA ILE A 128 7.22 1.24 1.87
C ILE A 128 7.91 -0.13 1.89
N LEU A 129 7.20 -1.18 1.46
CA LEU A 129 7.77 -2.52 1.29
C LEU A 129 8.53 -2.62 -0.05
N VAL A 130 9.85 -2.72 0.01
CA VAL A 130 10.74 -2.77 -1.17
C VAL A 130 10.95 -4.20 -1.67
N ASP A 131 11.06 -5.16 -0.76
CA ASP A 131 11.13 -6.59 -1.05
C ASP A 131 10.62 -7.41 0.15
N ARG A 132 10.63 -8.75 0.07
CA ARG A 132 9.98 -9.65 1.04
C ARG A 132 10.28 -9.37 2.51
N ASN A 133 11.41 -8.74 2.84
CA ASN A 133 11.76 -8.38 4.22
C ASN A 133 12.52 -7.06 4.26
N ARG A 134 12.25 -6.12 3.34
CA ARG A 134 12.92 -4.81 3.36
C ARG A 134 11.90 -3.72 3.26
N TYR A 135 11.92 -2.87 4.28
CA TYR A 135 11.17 -1.65 4.34
C TYR A 135 12.12 -0.46 4.16
N LEU A 136 11.59 0.61 3.59
CA LEU A 136 12.19 1.94 3.68
C LEU A 136 11.13 2.91 4.18
N ASN A 137 11.55 4.03 4.74
CA ASN A 137 10.66 5.13 5.08
C ASN A 137 10.84 6.26 4.07
N ARG A 138 9.73 6.67 3.48
CA ARG A 138 9.64 7.86 2.64
C ARG A 138 9.15 9.00 3.52
N PHE A 139 9.90 10.08 3.53
CA PHE A 139 9.54 11.30 4.24
C PHE A 139 9.18 12.39 3.24
N THR A 140 7.97 12.94 3.34
CA THR A 140 7.52 14.04 2.47
C THR A 140 7.13 15.24 3.31
N VAL A 141 7.64 16.40 2.94
CA VAL A 141 7.31 17.70 3.54
C VAL A 141 6.34 18.41 2.62
N PHE A 142 5.18 18.79 3.14
CA PHE A 142 4.19 19.60 2.43
C PHE A 142 4.03 20.97 3.08
N ASP A 143 3.64 21.95 2.29
CA ASP A 143 3.07 23.19 2.83
C ASP A 143 1.63 22.95 3.37
N MET A 144 1.06 23.98 3.98
CA MET A 144 -0.31 23.92 4.52
C MET A 144 -1.38 23.70 3.45
N GLN A 145 -1.07 23.94 2.18
CA GLN A 145 -1.93 23.73 1.00
C GLN A 145 -1.72 22.36 0.35
N TRP A 146 -1.00 21.44 1.02
CA TRP A 146 -0.72 20.08 0.52
C TRP A 146 0.12 20.03 -0.75
N ARG A 147 0.86 21.09 -1.07
CA ARG A 147 1.85 21.03 -2.15
C ARG A 147 3.15 20.45 -1.58
N PRO A 148 3.73 19.41 -2.21
CA PRO A 148 4.98 18.84 -1.74
C PRO A 148 6.11 19.84 -1.96
N LEU A 149 6.87 20.10 -0.90
CA LEU A 149 8.05 20.96 -0.91
C LEU A 149 9.34 20.14 -1.11
N ALA A 150 9.40 18.96 -0.49
CA ALA A 150 10.52 18.04 -0.65
C ALA A 150 10.15 16.60 -0.26
N GLN A 151 10.94 15.64 -0.71
CA GLN A 151 10.80 14.22 -0.42
C GLN A 151 12.16 13.54 -0.27
N PHE A 152 12.25 12.65 0.71
CA PHE A 152 13.47 11.98 1.14
C PHE A 152 13.22 10.52 1.47
N ILE A 153 14.29 9.76 1.56
CA ILE A 153 14.28 8.33 1.85
C ILE A 153 15.24 8.02 2.99
N ASP A 154 14.73 7.34 3.99
CA ASP A 154 15.46 6.54 4.98
C ASP A 154 15.39 5.07 4.49
N GLU A 155 16.45 4.65 3.79
CA GLU A 155 16.61 3.35 3.15
C GLU A 155 16.80 2.22 4.16
N ASN A 156 17.32 2.55 5.34
CA ASN A 156 17.64 1.58 6.38
C ASN A 156 16.53 1.45 7.42
N GLY A 157 15.56 2.37 7.45
CA GLY A 157 14.59 2.47 8.52
C GLY A 157 15.24 2.77 9.87
N ASP A 158 16.41 3.41 9.91
CA ASP A 158 17.16 3.69 11.14
C ASP A 158 16.82 5.07 11.75
N GLY A 159 15.89 5.80 11.12
CA GLY A 159 15.52 7.14 11.53
C GLY A 159 16.40 8.23 10.91
N GLU A 160 17.36 7.89 10.05
CA GLU A 160 18.18 8.88 9.34
C GLU A 160 17.87 8.91 7.83
N LEU A 161 17.59 10.08 7.28
CA LEU A 161 17.39 10.25 5.84
C LEU A 161 18.72 10.09 5.11
N ASN A 162 18.77 9.18 4.13
CA ASN A 162 19.98 8.89 3.36
C ASN A 162 20.05 9.67 2.04
N ARG A 163 18.90 9.94 1.40
CA ARG A 163 18.86 10.66 0.11
C ARG A 163 17.59 11.48 -0.10
N MET A 164 17.71 12.51 -0.94
CA MET A 164 16.60 13.32 -1.45
C MET A 164 16.11 12.74 -2.79
N GLU A 165 14.79 12.64 -2.96
CA GLU A 165 14.16 12.28 -4.24
C GLU A 165 13.66 13.51 -5.00
N MET A 166 13.16 14.54 -4.30
CA MET A 166 12.77 15.83 -4.89
C MET A 166 12.78 16.98 -3.88
N GLY A 167 12.76 18.22 -4.37
CA GLY A 167 12.54 19.43 -3.57
C GLY A 167 13.77 20.32 -3.42
N GLU A 168 13.62 21.36 -2.60
CA GLU A 168 14.66 22.37 -2.33
C GLU A 168 15.11 22.42 -0.87
N ILE A 169 14.41 21.74 0.04
CA ILE A 169 14.81 21.62 1.46
C ILE A 169 16.09 20.79 1.51
N ASP A 170 17.13 21.26 2.20
CA ASP A 170 18.36 20.48 2.29
C ASP A 170 18.23 19.26 3.22
N LEU A 171 19.14 18.29 3.08
CA LEU A 171 19.06 17.02 3.81
C LEU A 171 19.26 17.19 5.33
N GLU A 172 19.98 18.21 5.78
CA GLU A 172 20.22 18.46 7.20
C GLU A 172 18.95 19.00 7.86
N GLU A 173 18.34 20.02 7.25
CA GLU A 173 17.03 20.55 7.67
C GLU A 173 15.96 19.47 7.63
N ALA A 174 15.90 18.69 6.54
CA ALA A 174 14.94 17.60 6.41
C ALA A 174 15.11 16.53 7.48
N ASN A 175 16.35 16.21 7.88
CA ASN A 175 16.59 15.26 8.97
C ASN A 175 16.04 15.78 10.31
N GLN A 176 16.16 17.08 10.59
CA GLN A 176 15.57 17.67 11.80
C GLN A 176 14.04 17.54 11.80
N LEU A 177 13.39 17.86 10.68
CA LEU A 177 11.95 17.68 10.50
C LEU A 177 11.54 16.21 10.62
N TYR A 178 12.33 15.30 10.04
CA TYR A 178 12.07 13.87 10.10
C TYR A 178 12.16 13.34 11.53
N GLN A 179 13.17 13.74 12.32
CA GLN A 179 13.27 13.37 13.73
C GLN A 179 12.04 13.82 14.53
N ILE A 180 11.55 15.04 14.29
CA ILE A 180 10.32 15.53 14.94
C ILE A 180 9.12 14.63 14.59
N ALA A 181 8.99 14.23 13.33
CA ALA A 181 7.92 13.34 12.89
C ALA A 181 8.08 11.92 13.48
N VAL A 182 9.32 11.42 13.56
CA VAL A 182 9.64 10.11 14.14
C VAL A 182 9.32 10.08 15.64
N GLU A 183 9.77 11.09 16.39
CA GLU A 183 9.49 11.22 17.83
C GLU A 183 7.99 11.23 18.11
N ARG A 184 7.22 11.99 17.32
CA ARG A 184 5.75 12.06 17.49
C ARG A 184 5.05 10.77 17.12
N ALA A 185 5.49 10.10 16.06
CA ALA A 185 4.99 8.78 15.72
C ALA A 185 5.29 7.78 16.86
N ALA A 186 6.49 7.83 17.45
CA ALA A 186 6.85 6.98 18.58
C ALA A 186 5.97 7.26 19.81
N ASP A 187 5.74 8.55 20.15
CA ASP A 187 4.85 8.97 21.24
C ASP A 187 3.41 8.48 21.05
N GLU A 188 2.95 8.39 19.80
CA GLU A 188 1.63 7.85 19.43
C GLU A 188 1.59 6.32 19.28
N ASN A 189 2.69 5.61 19.61
CA ASN A 189 2.86 4.16 19.39
C ASN A 189 2.62 3.74 17.93
N ARG A 190 3.03 4.59 16.99
CA ARG A 190 2.88 4.38 15.55
C ARG A 190 4.07 3.67 14.92
N PHE A 191 5.12 3.34 15.68
CA PHE A 191 6.22 2.51 15.20
C PHE A 191 6.23 1.12 15.82
N GLU A 192 6.55 0.13 14.99
CA GLU A 192 7.03 -1.18 15.39
C GLU A 192 8.47 -1.35 14.90
N SER A 193 9.27 -2.12 15.64
CA SER A 193 10.60 -2.54 15.20
C SER A 193 10.49 -3.91 14.55
N ASP A 194 11.13 -4.10 13.39
CA ASP A 194 11.29 -5.44 12.84
C ASP A 194 12.46 -6.20 13.47
N HIS A 195 12.76 -7.39 12.92
CA HIS A 195 13.87 -8.23 13.35
C HIS A 195 15.27 -7.62 13.14
N GLN A 196 15.36 -6.46 12.49
CA GLN A 196 16.59 -5.71 12.23
C GLN A 196 16.60 -4.35 12.94
N ASP A 197 15.70 -4.14 13.91
CA ASP A 197 15.53 -2.91 14.67
C ASP A 197 15.16 -1.67 13.82
N ARG A 198 14.55 -1.89 12.65
CA ARG A 198 14.11 -0.81 11.77
C ARG A 198 12.76 -0.26 12.17
N PHE A 199 12.60 1.06 12.10
CA PHE A 199 11.34 1.76 12.30
C PHE A 199 10.37 1.46 11.15
N ILE A 200 9.30 0.75 11.46
CA ILE A 200 8.19 0.47 10.55
C ILE A 200 6.94 1.10 11.12
N LEU A 201 6.24 1.92 10.35
CA LEU A 201 4.96 2.45 10.78
C LEU A 201 3.93 1.32 10.91
N THR A 202 3.20 1.32 12.02
CA THR A 202 2.09 0.40 12.22
C THR A 202 1.00 0.70 11.21
N LEU A 203 0.36 -0.36 10.70
CA LEU A 203 -0.82 -0.21 9.86
C LEU A 203 -1.88 0.58 10.63
N ASP A 204 -2.40 1.65 10.03
CA ASP A 204 -3.54 2.36 10.60
C ASP A 204 -4.66 1.34 10.86
N GLN A 205 -5.11 1.28 12.11
CA GLN A 205 -6.43 0.72 12.40
C GLN A 205 -7.44 1.65 11.70
N PRO A 206 -8.51 1.13 11.09
CA PRO A 206 -9.45 1.94 10.32
C PRO A 206 -9.84 3.23 11.07
N ILE A 207 -9.90 4.34 10.35
CA ILE A 207 -10.16 5.72 10.84
C ILE A 207 -11.35 5.81 11.82
N GLU A 208 -12.26 4.82 11.80
CA GLU A 208 -13.36 4.66 12.74
C GLU A 208 -12.97 4.57 14.23
N GLU A 209 -11.74 4.16 14.59
CA GLU A 209 -11.30 4.12 15.99
C GLU A 209 -10.69 5.43 16.50
N ILE A 210 -10.04 6.21 15.63
CA ILE A 210 -9.42 7.50 16.00
C ILE A 210 -10.49 8.54 16.36
N ASN A 211 -11.61 8.56 15.64
CA ASN A 211 -12.73 9.45 15.96
C ASN A 211 -13.46 9.05 17.25
N ARG A 212 -13.51 7.75 17.58
CA ARG A 212 -14.12 7.25 18.81
C ARG A 212 -13.33 7.65 20.07
N ASN A 213 -11.99 7.72 19.97
CA ASN A 213 -11.13 8.11 21.08
C ASN A 213 -11.01 9.64 21.25
N ARG A 214 -11.18 10.44 20.19
CA ARG A 214 -11.24 11.91 20.29
C ARG A 214 -12.48 12.40 21.04
N ASP A 215 -13.66 11.80 20.82
CA ASP A 215 -14.89 12.17 21.53
C ASP A 215 -14.87 11.83 23.03
N ILE A 216 -14.11 10.80 23.43
CA ILE A 216 -13.93 10.43 24.84
C ILE A 216 -12.98 11.41 25.55
N SER A 217 -12.01 12.00 24.83
CA SER A 217 -11.05 12.96 25.40
C SER A 217 -11.60 14.38 25.58
N MET A 218 -12.64 14.77 24.83
CA MET A 218 -13.31 16.06 24.96
C MET A 218 -14.53 16.04 25.91
N SER A 219 -14.81 14.89 26.54
CA SER A 219 -15.92 14.70 27.47
C SER A 219 -15.48 14.63 28.95
N ARG A 220 -14.29 15.15 29.29
CA ARG A 220 -13.80 15.25 30.69
C ARG A 220 -13.45 16.68 31.08
#